data_AF-A0A0W1A2R6-F1
#
_entry.id   AF-A0A0W1A2R6-F1
#
_cell.length_a   1.000
_cell.length_b   1.000
_cell.length_c   1.000
_cell.angle_alpha   90.00
_cell.angle_beta   90.00
_cell.angle_gamma   90.00
#
_symmetry.space_group_name_H-M   'P 1'
#
loop_
_entity.id
_entity.type
_entity.pdbx_description
1 polymer ?
#
loop_
_entity_poly.entity_id
_entity_poly.type
_entity_poly.pdbx_seq_one_letter_code
_entity_poly.pdbx_strand_id
1 'polypeptide(L)'
;MTSRIRHTIFGYLGLEKYIVACDKIESDPNYQPQVSNAELMNLVCDNKGNSRYSPRKSALAIQPMTLPERIASLLENSGTFYQVKVALKSCIDDEEYPVWHIDSSVAIFVNKQGEISLHRTDEILKGNLKASLTDLSIDNFLGQECLHESRPNQSSVNSI
;
A
#
# COMPACT_ATOMS: atom_id res chain seq x y z
N MET A 1 41.48 21.61 7.76
CA MET A 1 40.12 21.27 8.25
C MET A 1 39.10 21.56 7.15
N THR A 2 38.91 20.64 6.20
CA THR A 2 37.98 20.81 5.07
C THR A 2 37.16 19.52 4.92
N SER A 3 36.28 19.27 5.88
CA SER A 3 35.33 18.15 5.85
C SER A 3 33.98 18.58 6.43
N ARG A 4 33.37 19.62 5.84
CA ARG A 4 31.99 20.01 6.15
C ARG A 4 31.06 20.16 4.93
N ILE A 5 31.60 20.10 3.70
CA ILE A 5 30.79 20.27 2.48
C ILE A 5 30.17 18.93 2.00
N ARG A 6 30.67 17.78 2.44
CA ARG A 6 30.12 16.47 2.04
C ARG A 6 28.83 16.08 2.77
N HIS A 7 28.48 16.68 3.91
CA HIS A 7 27.25 16.30 4.63
C HIS A 7 25.97 16.99 4.12
N THR A 8 26.09 18.12 3.43
CA THR A 8 24.91 18.88 2.98
C THR A 8 24.35 18.34 1.65
N ILE A 9 25.19 17.77 0.80
CA ILE A 9 24.77 17.23 -0.52
C ILE A 9 24.12 15.84 -0.35
N PHE A 10 24.61 15.02 0.58
CA PHE A 10 24.06 13.66 0.82
C PHE A 10 22.68 13.64 1.48
N GLY A 11 22.34 14.65 2.29
CA GLY A 11 21.01 14.77 2.90
C GLY A 11 19.90 15.11 1.88
N TYR A 12 20.24 15.87 0.83
CA TYR A 12 19.29 16.30 -0.20
C TYR A 12 18.91 15.19 -1.18
N LEU A 13 19.89 14.39 -1.62
CA LEU A 13 19.66 13.29 -2.58
C LEU A 13 18.79 12.16 -1.99
N GLY A 14 18.93 11.86 -0.69
CA GLY A 14 18.09 10.87 -0.03
C GLY A 14 16.63 11.32 0.08
N LEU A 15 16.42 12.60 0.41
CA LEU A 15 15.08 13.19 0.51
C LEU A 15 14.35 13.22 -0.85
N GLU A 16 15.05 13.62 -1.92
CA GLU A 16 14.47 13.63 -3.27
C GLU A 16 14.04 12.23 -3.71
N LYS A 17 14.91 11.22 -3.54
CA LYS A 17 14.58 9.83 -3.85
C LYS A 17 13.42 9.30 -3.02
N TYR A 18 13.38 9.65 -1.74
CA TYR A 18 12.29 9.30 -0.85
C TYR A 18 10.95 9.89 -1.32
N ILE A 19 10.91 11.19 -1.64
CA ILE A 19 9.70 11.85 -2.16
C ILE A 19 9.26 11.18 -3.46
N VAL A 20 10.17 10.96 -4.41
CA VAL A 20 9.86 10.29 -5.68
C VAL A 20 9.31 8.87 -5.48
N ALA A 21 9.83 8.13 -4.51
CA ALA A 21 9.34 6.79 -4.19
C ALA A 21 7.94 6.81 -3.58
N CYS A 22 7.65 7.76 -2.68
CA CYS A 22 6.31 7.98 -2.14
C CYS A 22 5.34 8.42 -3.25
N ASP A 23 5.72 9.41 -4.07
CA ASP A 23 4.90 9.92 -5.17
C ASP A 23 4.56 8.80 -6.18
N LYS A 24 5.50 7.88 -6.46
CA LYS A 24 5.24 6.71 -7.31
C LYS A 24 4.08 5.86 -6.76
N ILE A 25 3.99 5.70 -5.43
CA ILE A 25 2.92 4.92 -4.79
C ILE A 25 1.63 5.75 -4.76
N GLU A 26 1.71 7.01 -4.34
CA GLU A 26 0.56 7.87 -4.09
C GLU A 26 -0.13 8.37 -5.38
N SER A 27 0.59 8.34 -6.51
CA SER A 27 0.02 8.60 -7.83
C SER A 27 -0.64 7.37 -8.49
N ASP A 28 -0.50 6.18 -7.90
CA ASP A 28 -1.14 4.97 -8.42
C ASP A 28 -2.67 5.06 -8.27
N PRO A 29 -3.47 4.68 -9.27
CA PRO A 29 -4.92 4.69 -9.15
C PRO A 29 -5.48 3.79 -8.02
N ASN A 30 -4.72 2.79 -7.58
CA ASN A 30 -5.07 1.95 -6.44
C ASN A 30 -4.66 2.56 -5.10
N TYR A 31 -3.96 3.71 -5.07
CA TYR A 31 -3.79 4.47 -3.84
C TYR A 31 -5.11 5.11 -3.42
N GLN A 32 -5.72 4.52 -2.39
CA GLN A 32 -7.06 4.82 -1.93
C GLN A 32 -7.01 5.03 -0.41
N PRO A 33 -6.58 6.22 0.05
CA PRO A 33 -6.18 6.43 1.45
C PRO A 33 -7.31 6.26 2.47
N GLN A 34 -8.56 6.17 2.02
CA GLN A 34 -9.75 6.14 2.88
C GLN A 34 -10.69 4.98 2.58
N VAL A 35 -10.39 4.08 1.63
CA VAL A 35 -11.34 3.02 1.26
C VAL A 35 -11.45 1.98 2.39
N SER A 36 -12.68 1.70 2.81
CA SER A 36 -12.96 0.68 3.82
C SER A 36 -12.91 -0.73 3.23
N ASN A 37 -12.79 -1.74 4.09
CA ASN A 37 -12.85 -3.14 3.67
C ASN A 37 -14.20 -3.49 3.01
N ALA A 38 -15.30 -2.88 3.48
CA ALA A 38 -16.62 -3.08 2.91
C ALA A 38 -16.73 -2.49 1.50
N GLU A 39 -16.24 -1.26 1.31
CA GLU A 39 -16.19 -0.62 -0.01
C GLU A 39 -15.32 -1.42 -0.99
N LEU A 40 -14.12 -1.83 -0.55
CA LEU A 40 -13.21 -2.65 -1.37
C LEU A 40 -13.86 -4.00 -1.77
N MET A 41 -14.56 -4.65 -0.84
CA MET A 41 -15.28 -5.89 -1.11
C MET A 41 -16.45 -5.69 -2.08
N ASN A 42 -17.17 -4.58 -1.94
CA ASN A 42 -18.29 -4.24 -2.82
C ASN A 42 -17.87 -4.03 -4.28
N LEU A 43 -16.58 -3.78 -4.56
CA LEU A 43 -16.08 -3.69 -5.93
C LEU A 43 -16.12 -5.04 -6.65
N VAL A 44 -15.90 -6.15 -5.95
CA VAL A 44 -15.74 -7.49 -6.55
C VAL A 44 -16.91 -8.42 -6.27
N CYS A 45 -17.70 -8.11 -5.25
CA CYS A 45 -18.77 -8.95 -4.73
C CYS A 45 -20.12 -8.18 -4.72
N ASP A 46 -21.20 -8.83 -5.15
CA ASP A 46 -22.56 -8.30 -5.06
C ASP A 46 -23.14 -8.47 -3.64
N ASN A 47 -24.35 -7.94 -3.43
CA ASN A 47 -25.04 -8.03 -2.14
C ASN A 47 -25.47 -9.47 -1.77
N LYS A 48 -25.31 -10.45 -2.66
CA LYS A 48 -25.61 -11.86 -2.44
C LYS A 48 -24.34 -12.71 -2.25
N GLY A 49 -23.14 -12.12 -2.28
CA GLY A 49 -21.89 -12.87 -2.15
C GLY A 49 -21.31 -13.38 -3.48
N ASN A 50 -21.93 -13.06 -4.62
CA ASN A 50 -21.48 -13.52 -5.93
C ASN A 50 -20.46 -12.55 -6.53
N SER A 51 -19.61 -13.06 -7.42
CA SER A 51 -18.68 -12.20 -8.14
C SER A 51 -19.42 -11.27 -9.10
N ARG A 52 -19.01 -10.00 -9.16
CA ARG A 52 -19.54 -9.02 -10.11
C ARG A 52 -18.99 -9.17 -11.53
N TYR A 53 -17.84 -9.82 -11.69
CA TYR A 53 -17.12 -9.90 -12.95
C TYR A 53 -16.96 -11.34 -13.44
N SER A 54 -16.97 -11.49 -14.77
CA SER A 54 -16.56 -12.70 -15.48
C SER A 54 -15.60 -12.30 -16.60
N PRO A 55 -14.31 -12.71 -16.57
CA PRO A 55 -13.67 -13.53 -15.54
C PRO A 55 -13.59 -12.82 -14.17
N ARG A 56 -13.40 -13.60 -13.11
CA ARG A 56 -13.29 -13.10 -11.73
C ARG A 56 -12.11 -12.12 -11.62
N LYS A 57 -12.34 -11.00 -10.95
CA LYS A 57 -11.31 -10.00 -10.64
C LYS A 57 -11.09 -9.87 -9.14
N SER A 58 -9.92 -9.38 -8.76
CA SER A 58 -9.60 -8.92 -7.41
C SER A 58 -9.55 -7.38 -7.40
N ALA A 59 -9.86 -6.76 -6.26
CA ALA A 59 -9.69 -5.31 -6.10
C ALA A 59 -8.55 -5.03 -5.14
N LEU A 60 -7.66 -4.13 -5.54
CA LEU A 60 -6.49 -3.72 -4.77
C LEU A 60 -6.71 -2.31 -4.21
N ALA A 61 -6.27 -2.06 -2.98
CA ALA A 61 -6.13 -0.73 -2.43
C ALA A 61 -4.81 -0.61 -1.68
N ILE A 62 -4.11 0.51 -1.89
CA ILE A 62 -2.91 0.91 -1.15
C ILE A 62 -3.28 2.11 -0.30
N GLN A 63 -2.91 2.09 0.98
CA GLN A 63 -3.32 3.09 1.97
C GLN A 63 -2.15 3.45 2.87
N PRO A 64 -2.08 4.66 3.44
CA PRO A 64 -1.17 4.93 4.56
C PRO A 64 -1.38 3.93 5.69
N MET A 65 -0.30 3.33 6.20
CA MET A 65 -0.39 2.40 7.32
C MET A 65 -0.21 3.14 8.64
N THR A 66 -1.23 3.11 9.49
CA THR A 66 -1.12 3.60 10.87
C THR A 66 -0.49 2.51 11.75
N LEU A 67 0.68 2.81 12.31
CA LEU A 67 1.35 1.91 13.25
C LEU A 67 0.89 2.19 14.68
N PRO A 68 0.76 1.15 15.54
CA PRO A 68 0.59 1.36 16.97
C PRO A 68 1.73 2.20 17.53
N GLU A 69 1.47 3.10 18.49
CA GLU A 69 2.45 4.05 19.03
C GLU A 69 3.75 3.39 19.51
N ARG A 70 3.64 2.21 20.15
CA ARG A 70 4.79 1.41 20.57
C ARG A 70 5.69 0.99 19.40
N ILE A 71 5.10 0.68 18.24
CA ILE A 71 5.84 0.29 17.04
C ILE A 71 6.34 1.52 16.31
N ALA A 72 5.52 2.57 16.23
CA ALA A 72 5.89 3.85 15.64
C ALA A 72 7.13 4.47 16.32
N SER A 73 7.26 4.35 17.65
CA SER A 73 8.44 4.82 18.39
C SER A 73 9.68 3.94 18.17
N LEU A 74 9.52 2.61 18.04
CA LEU A 74 10.62 1.70 17.71
C LEU A 74 11.16 1.92 16.28
N LEU A 75 10.25 2.23 15.37
CA LEU A 75 10.55 2.49 13.96
C LEU A 75 10.62 3.99 13.66
N GLU A 76 10.64 4.84 14.69
CA GLU A 76 10.66 6.29 14.54
C GLU A 76 11.88 6.64 13.70
N ASN A 77 11.65 7.33 12.57
CA ASN A 77 12.67 7.66 11.57
C ASN A 77 13.04 6.57 10.55
N SER A 78 12.31 5.47 10.46
CA SER A 78 12.61 4.43 9.47
C SER A 78 12.17 4.83 8.06
N GLY A 79 11.01 5.50 7.92
CA GLY A 79 10.45 5.89 6.62
C GLY A 79 8.91 5.93 6.65
N THR A 80 8.28 5.64 5.51
CA THR A 80 6.82 5.58 5.39
C THR A 80 6.35 4.16 5.09
N PHE A 81 5.20 3.81 5.66
CA PHE A 81 4.56 2.53 5.49
C PHE A 81 3.23 2.70 4.77
N TYR A 82 2.98 1.83 3.79
CA TYR A 82 1.71 1.73 3.10
C TYR A 82 1.16 0.32 3.27
N GLN A 83 -0.08 0.21 3.71
CA GLN A 83 -0.80 -1.05 3.80
C GLN A 83 -1.32 -1.42 2.41
N VAL A 84 -1.12 -2.68 2.02
CA VAL A 84 -1.77 -3.26 0.84
C VAL A 84 -2.99 -4.04 1.31
N LYS A 85 -4.13 -3.82 0.65
CA LYS A 85 -5.37 -4.57 0.85
C LYS A 85 -5.83 -5.13 -0.48
N VAL A 86 -6.11 -6.42 -0.53
CA VAL A 86 -6.65 -7.09 -1.72
C VAL A 86 -7.96 -7.77 -1.34
N ALA A 87 -9.05 -7.39 -1.99
CA ALA A 87 -10.27 -8.19 -1.99
C ALA A 87 -10.16 -9.27 -3.05
N LEU A 88 -10.08 -10.53 -2.62
CA LEU A 88 -9.97 -11.68 -3.50
C LEU A 88 -10.79 -12.86 -2.99
N LYS A 89 -10.96 -13.86 -3.85
CA LYS A 89 -11.60 -15.14 -3.51
C LYS A 89 -10.59 -16.27 -3.61
N SER A 90 -10.11 -16.72 -2.46
CA SER A 90 -9.20 -17.86 -2.30
C SER A 90 -9.54 -18.63 -1.03
N CYS A 91 -8.91 -19.78 -0.84
CA CYS A 91 -8.99 -20.56 0.40
C CYS A 91 -8.24 -19.83 1.53
N ILE A 92 -8.77 -19.91 2.74
CA ILE A 92 -8.15 -19.39 3.97
C ILE A 92 -7.93 -20.59 4.89
N ASP A 93 -6.79 -20.66 5.58
CA ASP A 93 -6.53 -21.60 6.69
C ASP A 93 -7.01 -23.05 6.45
N ASP A 94 -6.42 -23.72 5.46
CA ASP A 94 -6.70 -25.10 5.03
C ASP A 94 -8.16 -25.39 4.60
N GLU A 95 -8.99 -24.37 4.43
CA GLU A 95 -10.35 -24.56 3.92
C GLU A 95 -10.35 -25.04 2.46
N GLU A 96 -11.17 -26.05 2.18
CA GLU A 96 -11.31 -26.63 0.84
C GLU A 96 -12.06 -25.71 -0.13
N TYR A 97 -12.87 -24.77 0.40
CA TYR A 97 -13.74 -23.92 -0.41
C TYR A 97 -13.30 -22.46 -0.39
N PRO A 98 -13.10 -21.82 -1.56
CA PRO A 98 -12.62 -20.46 -1.61
C PRO A 98 -13.72 -19.47 -1.22
N VAL A 99 -13.40 -18.53 -0.34
CA VAL A 99 -14.30 -17.48 0.17
C VAL A 99 -13.76 -16.09 -0.15
N TRP A 100 -14.66 -15.12 -0.30
CA TRP A 100 -14.27 -13.73 -0.44
C TRP A 100 -13.73 -13.20 0.88
N HIS A 101 -12.54 -12.59 0.85
CA HIS A 101 -11.95 -11.95 2.02
C HIS A 101 -11.01 -10.81 1.62
N ILE A 102 -10.59 -10.06 2.63
CA ILE A 102 -9.54 -9.04 2.49
C ILE A 102 -8.23 -9.66 2.95
N ASP A 103 -7.27 -9.79 2.03
CA ASP A 103 -5.88 -10.04 2.37
C ASP A 103 -5.18 -8.70 2.59
N SER A 104 -4.65 -8.51 3.79
CA SER A 104 -3.80 -7.37 4.16
C SER A 104 -2.49 -7.80 4.80
N SER A 105 -1.98 -8.97 4.39
CA SER A 105 -0.79 -9.61 4.94
C SER A 105 0.51 -8.95 4.50
N VAL A 106 0.48 -8.11 3.47
CA VAL A 106 1.66 -7.42 2.92
C VAL A 106 1.53 -5.91 3.11
N ALA A 107 2.67 -5.26 3.34
CA ALA A 107 2.80 -3.82 3.36
C ALA A 107 4.07 -3.37 2.62
N ILE A 108 4.03 -2.16 2.09
CA ILE A 108 5.13 -1.49 1.41
C ILE A 108 5.83 -0.58 2.42
N PHE A 109 7.15 -0.64 2.46
CA PHE A 109 7.99 0.26 3.25
C PHE A 109 8.93 1.03 2.34
N VAL A 110 8.90 2.36 2.45
CA VAL A 110 9.82 3.28 1.77
C VAL A 110 10.76 3.86 2.82
N ASN A 111 12.04 3.50 2.78
CA ASN A 111 13.02 4.02 3.72
C ASN A 111 13.46 5.45 3.36
N LYS A 112 14.17 6.14 4.27
CA LYS A 112 14.65 7.52 4.05
C LYS A 112 15.63 7.70 2.88
N GLN A 113 16.13 6.62 2.28
CA GLN A 113 16.98 6.64 1.09
C GLN A 113 16.16 6.54 -0.21
N GLY A 114 14.84 6.35 -0.10
CA GLY A 114 13.91 6.14 -1.21
C GLY A 114 13.89 4.70 -1.73
N GLU A 115 14.41 3.75 -0.96
CA GLU A 115 14.34 2.34 -1.33
C GLU A 115 12.99 1.75 -0.90
N ILE A 116 12.35 1.06 -1.84
CA ILE A 116 11.06 0.41 -1.64
C ILE A 116 11.30 -1.07 -1.32
N SER A 117 10.64 -1.57 -0.28
CA SER A 117 10.66 -2.98 0.10
C SER A 117 9.28 -3.43 0.54
N LEU A 118 9.02 -4.73 0.40
CA LEU A 118 7.77 -5.37 0.84
C LEU A 118 8.04 -6.18 2.10
N HIS A 119 7.11 -6.14 3.05
CA HIS A 119 7.22 -6.87 4.31
C HIS A 119 5.87 -7.46 4.67
N ARG A 120 5.88 -8.51 5.49
CA ARG A 120 4.64 -9.00 6.09
C ARG A 120 4.17 -8.00 7.14
N THR A 121 2.88 -7.71 7.15
CA THR A 121 2.24 -6.81 8.11
C THR A 121 2.50 -7.25 9.55
N ASP A 122 2.47 -8.56 9.83
CA ASP A 122 2.71 -9.09 11.17
C ASP A 122 4.15 -8.90 11.66
N GLU A 123 5.13 -8.92 10.77
CA GLU A 123 6.54 -8.65 11.10
C GLU A 123 6.78 -7.16 11.37
N ILE A 124 6.18 -6.26 10.57
CA ILE A 124 6.22 -4.81 10.86
C ILE A 124 5.63 -4.53 12.24
N LEU A 125 4.49 -5.14 12.58
CA LEU A 125 3.84 -4.97 13.88
C LEU A 125 4.65 -5.55 15.05
N LYS A 126 5.67 -6.37 14.78
CA LYS A 126 6.68 -6.81 15.75
C LYS A 126 7.93 -5.91 15.77
N GLY A 127 7.99 -4.89 14.92
CA GLY A 127 9.14 -4.00 14.74
C GLY A 127 10.25 -4.59 13.88
N ASN A 128 9.98 -5.63 13.09
CA ASN A 128 10.96 -6.32 12.27
C ASN A 128 10.89 -5.90 10.80
N LEU A 129 11.89 -5.14 10.35
CA LEU A 129 12.06 -4.73 8.95
C LEU A 129 13.20 -5.48 8.22
N LYS A 130 13.78 -6.51 8.84
CA LYS A 130 14.86 -7.30 8.23
C LYS A 130 14.33 -8.43 7.35
N ALA A 131 13.08 -8.84 7.56
CA ALA A 131 12.42 -9.93 6.86
C ALA A 131 11.63 -9.39 5.65
N SER A 132 12.33 -8.78 4.69
CA SER A 132 11.68 -8.35 3.45
C SER A 132 11.26 -9.55 2.60
N LEU A 133 10.13 -9.40 1.92
CA LEU A 133 9.58 -10.36 0.96
C LEU A 133 10.28 -10.15 -0.39
N THR A 134 11.46 -10.75 -0.56
CA THR A 134 12.28 -10.63 -1.78
C THR A 134 11.66 -11.26 -3.01
N ASP A 135 10.72 -12.17 -2.79
CA ASP A 135 10.09 -13.00 -3.82
C ASP A 135 8.92 -12.27 -4.49
N LEU A 136 8.51 -11.14 -3.92
CA LEU A 136 7.48 -10.25 -4.43
C LEU A 136 8.12 -8.98 -5.00
N SER A 137 7.57 -8.49 -6.11
CA SER A 137 7.91 -7.18 -6.65
C SER A 137 6.84 -6.16 -6.27
N ILE A 138 7.25 -4.91 -6.08
CA ILE A 138 6.31 -3.79 -5.92
C ILE A 138 5.39 -3.63 -7.14
N ASP A 139 5.86 -4.00 -8.33
CA ASP A 139 5.08 -3.93 -9.57
C ASP A 139 3.97 -5.01 -9.62
N ASN A 140 3.96 -5.96 -8.68
CA ASN A 140 2.81 -6.84 -8.47
C ASN A 140 1.60 -6.08 -7.89
N PHE A 141 1.82 -4.89 -7.34
CA PHE A 141 0.79 -4.04 -6.74
C PHE A 141 0.60 -2.74 -7.53
N LEU A 142 1.68 -2.08 -7.94
CA LEU A 142 1.58 -0.85 -8.72
C LEU A 142 1.24 -1.14 -10.19
N GLY A 143 0.48 -0.24 -10.82
CA GLY A 143 0.07 -0.34 -12.22
C GLY A 143 -0.95 -1.44 -12.52
N GLN A 144 -1.50 -2.09 -11.50
CA GLN A 144 -2.55 -3.09 -11.65
C GLN A 144 -3.88 -2.42 -12.06
N GLU A 145 -4.76 -3.19 -12.72
CA GLU A 145 -6.10 -2.72 -13.07
C GLU A 145 -6.82 -2.17 -11.84
N CYS A 146 -7.22 -0.90 -11.90
CA CYS A 146 -7.94 -0.23 -10.82
C CYS A 146 -9.45 -0.39 -11.02
N LEU A 147 -10.12 -0.95 -10.01
CA LEU A 147 -11.57 -1.12 -9.99
C LEU A 147 -12.31 -0.03 -9.21
N HIS A 148 -11.57 0.91 -8.62
CA HIS A 148 -12.17 2.07 -7.95
C HIS A 148 -12.76 3.00 -9.00
N GLU A 149 -13.94 3.55 -8.73
CA GLU A 149 -14.47 4.61 -9.58
C GLU A 149 -13.50 5.79 -9.56
N SER A 150 -13.18 6.31 -10.74
CA SER A 150 -12.46 7.58 -10.84
C SER A 150 -13.38 8.62 -10.21
N ARG A 151 -13.08 9.09 -9.00
CA ARG A 151 -13.81 10.23 -8.43
C ARG A 151 -13.75 11.36 -9.46
N PRO A 152 -14.88 11.84 -10.00
CA PRO A 152 -14.83 13.03 -10.82
C PRO A 152 -14.29 14.16 -9.94
N ASN A 153 -13.25 14.83 -10.41
CA ASN A 153 -12.71 16.04 -9.80
C ASN A 153 -13.89 16.97 -9.44
N GLN A 154 -14.15 17.17 -8.15
CA GLN A 154 -15.10 18.18 -7.67
C GLN A 154 -14.50 19.59 -7.79
N SER A 155 -13.96 19.92 -8.97
CA SER A 155 -13.49 21.25 -9.34
C SER A 155 -14.28 21.80 -10.52
N SER A 156 -15.61 21.64 -10.50
CA SER A 156 -16.52 22.41 -11.34
C SER A 156 -17.98 22.26 -10.90
N VAL A 157 -18.29 22.63 -9.67
CA VAL A 157 -19.67 23.02 -9.29
C VAL A 157 -19.57 24.30 -8.48
N ASN A 158 -19.34 25.40 -9.19
CA ASN A 158 -19.67 26.76 -8.76
C ASN A 158 -19.54 27.67 -9.99
N SER A 159 -20.49 27.53 -10.90
CA SER A 159 -20.82 28.52 -11.93
C SER A 159 -22.15 28.11 -12.53
N ILE A 160 -23.27 28.47 -11.91
CA ILE A 160 -24.38 29.30 -12.45
C ILE A 160 -25.12 29.90 -11.25
#